data_AF-A0A0D0CBV9-F1
#
_entry.id   AF-A0A0D0CBV9-F1
#
_cell.length_a   1.000
_cell.length_b   1.000
_cell.length_c   1.000
_cell.angle_alpha   90.00
_cell.angle_beta   90.00
_cell.angle_gamma   90.00
#
_symmetry.space_group_name_H-M   'P 1'
#
loop_
_entity.id
_entity.type
_entity.pdbx_description
1 polymer ?
#
loop_
_entity_poly.entity_id
_entity_poly.type
_entity_poly.pdbx_seq_one_letter_code
_entity_poly.pdbx_strand_id
1 'polypeptide(L)'
;MEGQHKLIQTKVSLSPLIFKLPTIKNIILVLGMIRERIEFHPIPSIELSKILQDDTLQSLHFNQDTYIDGELSVDHSDSGMLGQGGFKTANLSHLALSPLAVSSLGQTCHQPVAVKRPYYRVKDRTSGYTNITRYTPALETSKIHKDANVHYWAHALLSSTYAFINRALSMSSEPPPFEIPRVCFVDAAVEITHSEGTTVQARSGKTKYSTVRSCYLVEELIKVDTEEEFVKYIHNSDAKPLPDPDDPHFPLVDFFIFT
;
A
#
# COMPACT_ATOMS: atom_id res chain seq x y z
N MET A 1 -2.69 -53.47 -27.89
CA MET A 1 -1.83 -52.44 -28.53
C MET A 1 -1.92 -51.19 -27.66
N GLU A 2 -0.99 -51.08 -26.70
CA GLU A 2 -0.87 -49.96 -25.77
C GLU A 2 -0.24 -48.76 -26.48
N GLY A 3 -0.90 -47.60 -26.41
CA GLY A 3 -0.39 -46.33 -26.91
C GLY A 3 0.40 -45.60 -25.83
N GLN A 4 1.72 -45.55 -25.97
CA GLN A 4 2.58 -44.72 -25.13
C GLN A 4 2.50 -43.24 -25.58
N HIS A 5 1.95 -42.38 -24.73
CA HIS A 5 2.08 -40.93 -24.86
C HIS A 5 3.48 -40.48 -24.40
N LYS A 6 4.26 -39.94 -25.34
CA LYS A 6 5.60 -39.39 -25.10
C LYS A 6 5.47 -37.91 -24.70
N LEU A 7 5.66 -37.61 -23.42
CA LEU A 7 5.72 -36.24 -22.90
C LEU A 7 7.09 -35.63 -23.28
N ILE A 8 7.09 -34.59 -24.11
CA ILE A 8 8.30 -33.82 -24.43
C ILE A 8 8.43 -32.73 -23.38
N GLN A 9 9.31 -32.92 -22.39
CA GLN A 9 9.75 -31.85 -21.49
C GLN A 9 10.88 -31.06 -22.15
N THR A 10 10.59 -29.83 -22.59
CA THR A 10 11.61 -28.89 -23.07
C THR A 10 12.23 -28.17 -21.87
N LYS A 11 13.47 -28.55 -21.53
CA LYS A 11 14.26 -27.95 -20.45
C LYS A 11 14.81 -26.60 -20.95
N VAL A 12 14.19 -25.48 -20.60
CA VAL A 12 14.73 -24.14 -20.91
C VAL A 12 15.73 -23.77 -19.82
N SER A 13 17.01 -23.71 -20.18
CA SER A 13 18.09 -23.22 -19.33
C SER A 13 18.11 -21.69 -19.39
N LEU A 14 17.68 -21.04 -18.31
CA LEU A 14 17.86 -19.60 -18.15
C LEU A 14 19.24 -19.34 -17.53
N SER A 15 20.13 -18.76 -18.33
CA SER A 15 21.40 -18.21 -17.86
C SER A 15 21.13 -16.87 -17.16
N PRO A 16 21.71 -16.57 -15.99
CA PRO A 16 21.47 -15.30 -15.32
C PRO A 16 22.12 -14.15 -16.11
N LEU A 17 21.28 -13.24 -16.62
CA LEU A 17 21.74 -11.96 -17.19
C LEU A 17 22.23 -11.07 -16.04
N ILE A 18 23.56 -10.93 -15.89
CA ILE A 18 24.16 -10.00 -14.95
C ILE A 18 24.18 -8.61 -15.58
N PHE A 19 23.24 -7.75 -15.19
CA PHE A 19 23.31 -6.32 -15.49
C PHE A 19 24.32 -5.65 -14.57
N LYS A 20 25.44 -5.16 -15.13
CA LYS A 20 26.36 -4.26 -14.41
C LYS A 20 25.77 -2.85 -14.37
N LEU A 21 25.14 -2.48 -13.27
CA LEU A 21 24.81 -1.09 -12.93
C LEU A 21 25.97 -0.44 -12.14
N PRO A 22 26.16 0.89 -12.25
CA PRO A 22 27.22 1.59 -11.53
C PRO A 22 27.05 1.46 -10.01
N THR A 23 28.16 1.28 -9.33
CA THR A 23 28.28 0.95 -7.90
C THR A 23 27.74 2.07 -7.01
N ILE A 24 26.45 2.00 -6.67
CA ILE A 24 25.84 2.76 -5.56
C ILE A 24 25.95 1.88 -4.31
N LYS A 25 26.70 2.35 -3.31
CA LYS A 25 27.24 1.52 -2.23
C LYS A 25 26.24 0.92 -1.24
N ASN A 26 24.93 1.15 -1.35
CA ASN A 26 23.96 0.60 -0.38
C ASN A 26 22.69 0.00 -0.99
N ILE A 27 22.65 -0.28 -2.32
CA ILE A 27 21.65 -1.22 -2.85
C ILE A 27 22.24 -2.62 -2.72
N ILE A 28 21.98 -3.25 -1.58
CA ILE A 28 22.24 -4.69 -1.43
C ILE A 28 21.09 -5.42 -2.11
N LEU A 29 21.24 -5.69 -3.39
CA LEU A 29 20.39 -6.64 -4.13
C LEU A 29 20.74 -8.05 -3.65
N VAL A 30 20.10 -8.49 -2.58
CA VAL A 30 20.09 -9.89 -2.18
C VAL A 30 18.78 -10.46 -2.68
N LEU A 31 18.86 -11.37 -3.66
CA LEU A 31 17.71 -12.18 -4.12
C LEU A 31 16.50 -11.40 -4.69
N GLY A 32 16.70 -10.20 -5.25
CA GLY A 32 15.60 -9.38 -5.81
C GLY A 32 14.91 -8.46 -4.80
N MET A 33 15.35 -8.48 -3.54
CA MET A 33 14.94 -7.50 -2.53
C MET A 33 15.79 -6.23 -2.64
N ILE A 34 15.14 -5.08 -2.50
CA ILE A 34 15.79 -3.77 -2.37
C ILE A 34 15.53 -3.25 -0.96
N ARG A 35 16.60 -2.82 -0.28
CA ARG A 35 16.54 -2.14 1.00
C ARG A 35 16.73 -0.64 0.81
N GLU A 36 15.80 0.15 1.33
CA GLU A 36 15.79 1.61 1.19
C GLU A 36 15.65 2.26 2.56
N ARG A 37 16.38 3.35 2.81
CA ARG A 37 16.10 4.23 3.95
C ARG A 37 14.86 5.06 3.63
N ILE A 38 14.00 5.21 4.64
CA ILE A 38 12.69 5.85 4.46
C ILE A 38 12.47 6.98 5.48
N GLU A 39 11.74 7.99 5.02
CA GLU A 39 10.97 8.89 5.88
C GLU A 39 9.54 8.29 5.98
N PHE A 40 9.15 7.84 7.16
CA PHE A 40 7.85 7.23 7.41
C PHE A 40 6.86 8.26 7.97
N HIS A 41 5.79 8.51 7.23
CA HIS A 41 4.71 9.43 7.61
C HIS A 41 3.40 8.66 7.83
N PRO A 42 3.03 8.34 9.08
CA PRO A 42 1.77 7.66 9.36
C PRO A 42 0.59 8.55 8.93
N ILE A 43 -0.44 7.93 8.34
CA ILE A 43 -1.70 8.62 8.07
C ILE A 43 -2.50 8.63 9.38
N PRO A 44 -2.79 9.80 9.97
CA PRO A 44 -3.44 9.85 11.25
C PRO A 44 -4.93 9.50 11.16
N SER A 45 -5.46 8.84 12.18
CA SER A 45 -6.92 8.72 12.37
C SER A 45 -7.43 9.93 13.15
N ILE A 46 -8.07 10.86 12.45
CA ILE A 46 -8.67 12.07 13.05
C ILE A 46 -10.19 12.00 12.94
N GLU A 47 -10.88 12.39 14.01
CA GLU A 47 -12.34 12.49 14.01
C GLU A 47 -12.82 13.53 12.99
N LEU A 48 -13.85 13.19 12.20
CA LEU A 48 -14.41 14.09 11.18
C LEU A 48 -14.79 15.47 11.74
N SER A 49 -15.34 15.53 12.95
CA SER A 49 -15.70 16.79 13.61
C SER A 49 -14.51 17.73 13.78
N LYS A 50 -13.33 17.20 14.11
CA LYS A 50 -12.10 17.99 14.23
C LYS A 50 -11.63 18.50 12.88
N ILE A 51 -11.69 17.66 11.84
CA ILE A 51 -11.34 18.05 10.47
C ILE A 51 -12.22 19.20 9.98
N LEU A 52 -13.52 19.16 10.28
CA LEU A 52 -14.47 20.20 9.87
C LEU A 52 -14.33 21.51 10.66
N GLN A 53 -13.72 21.48 11.85
CA GLN A 53 -13.53 22.66 12.71
C GLN A 53 -12.19 23.38 12.46
N ASP A 54 -11.24 22.70 11.83
CA ASP A 54 -9.89 23.22 11.60
C ASP A 54 -9.51 23.05 10.11
N ASP A 55 -9.48 24.17 9.38
CA ASP A 55 -9.12 24.19 7.96
C ASP A 55 -7.73 23.60 7.69
N THR A 56 -6.82 23.63 8.67
CA THR A 56 -5.47 23.05 8.53
C THR A 56 -5.48 21.52 8.51
N LEU A 57 -6.58 20.88 8.93
CA LEU A 57 -6.75 19.43 8.95
C LEU A 57 -7.52 18.91 7.74
N GLN A 58 -8.04 19.77 6.86
CA GLN A 58 -8.83 19.36 5.68
C GLN A 58 -8.00 18.70 4.57
N SER A 59 -6.68 18.82 4.65
CA SER A 59 -5.74 18.08 3.82
C SER A 59 -4.70 17.42 4.69
N LEU A 60 -4.32 16.20 4.33
CA LEU A 60 -3.14 15.57 4.90
C LEU A 60 -1.90 16.39 4.51
N HIS A 61 -1.12 16.82 5.50
CA HIS A 61 0.13 17.53 5.28
C HIS A 61 1.29 16.74 5.89
N PHE A 62 2.26 16.37 5.06
CA PHE A 62 3.49 15.74 5.54
C PHE A 62 4.44 16.85 6.01
N ASN A 63 4.58 16.98 7.32
CA ASN A 63 5.61 17.85 7.87
C ASN A 63 6.97 17.15 7.76
N GLN A 64 7.95 17.84 7.17
CA GLN A 64 9.32 17.37 7.03
C GLN A 64 10.01 17.18 8.39
N ASP A 65 9.48 17.77 9.46
CA ASP A 65 10.06 17.69 10.80
C ASP A 65 9.45 16.60 11.68
N THR A 66 8.43 15.85 11.21
CA THR A 66 7.65 14.92 12.07
C THR A 66 7.54 13.49 11.53
N TYR A 67 8.51 13.05 10.72
CA TYR A 67 8.56 11.67 10.25
C TYR A 67 9.31 10.75 11.23
N ILE A 68 9.14 9.45 11.04
CA ILE A 68 9.90 8.41 11.75
C ILE A 68 10.95 7.85 10.77
N ASP A 69 12.21 7.83 11.18
CA ASP A 69 13.27 7.19 10.38
C ASP A 69 13.07 5.67 10.33
N GLY A 70 13.39 5.06 9.19
CA GLY A 70 13.32 3.59 9.08
C GLY A 70 14.05 3.00 7.88
N GLU A 71 13.84 1.71 7.71
CA GLU A 71 14.24 0.92 6.55
C GLU A 71 13.02 0.15 6.00
N LEU A 72 12.89 0.15 4.68
CA LEU A 72 11.93 -0.66 3.95
C LEU A 72 12.68 -1.68 3.09
N SER A 73 12.33 -2.96 3.24
CA SER A 73 12.81 -4.05 2.39
C SER A 73 11.70 -4.48 1.43
N VAL A 74 11.77 -4.07 0.17
CA VAL A 74 10.77 -4.37 -0.86
C VAL A 74 11.21 -5.55 -1.72
N ASP A 75 10.37 -6.56 -1.85
CA ASP A 75 10.58 -7.64 -2.81
C ASP A 75 9.95 -7.27 -4.17
N HIS A 76 10.81 -7.01 -5.16
CA HIS A 76 10.40 -6.68 -6.52
C HIS A 76 10.38 -7.90 -7.46
N SER A 77 10.65 -9.10 -6.95
CA SER A 77 10.47 -10.34 -7.71
C SER A 77 8.99 -10.62 -7.97
N ASP A 78 8.70 -11.52 -8.91
CA ASP A 78 7.34 -11.98 -9.16
C ASP A 78 6.74 -12.67 -7.92
N SER A 79 7.55 -13.34 -7.10
CA SER A 79 7.11 -13.93 -5.83
C SER A 79 6.76 -12.90 -4.75
N GLY A 80 7.33 -11.70 -4.83
CA GLY A 80 7.01 -10.58 -3.94
C GLY A 80 5.77 -9.80 -4.36
N MET A 81 5.18 -10.06 -5.53
CA MET A 81 4.04 -9.30 -6.03
C MET A 81 2.74 -9.82 -5.41
N LEU A 82 2.11 -8.99 -4.58
CA LEU A 82 0.80 -9.27 -3.98
C LEU A 82 -0.33 -9.05 -4.99
N GLY A 83 -0.13 -8.15 -5.95
CA GLY A 83 -1.12 -7.94 -7.01
C GLY A 83 -0.81 -6.73 -7.88
N GLN A 84 -1.54 -6.64 -9.00
CA GLN A 84 -1.45 -5.55 -9.94
C GLN A 84 -2.84 -4.98 -10.23
N GLY A 85 -3.13 -3.79 -9.70
CA GLY A 85 -4.34 -3.05 -10.00
C GLY A 85 -4.24 -2.28 -11.33
N GLY A 86 -5.27 -1.48 -11.64
CA GLY A 86 -5.28 -0.65 -12.86
C GLY A 86 -4.17 0.41 -12.90
N PHE A 87 -3.78 0.95 -11.74
CA PHE A 87 -2.87 2.12 -11.65
C PHE A 87 -1.70 1.93 -10.66
N LYS A 88 -1.68 0.84 -9.88
CA LYS A 88 -0.67 0.56 -8.86
C LYS A 88 -0.30 -0.92 -8.84
N THR A 89 0.94 -1.22 -8.52
CA THR A 89 1.36 -2.56 -8.09
C THR A 89 1.35 -2.62 -6.57
N ALA A 90 1.09 -3.79 -6.01
CA ALA A 90 1.23 -4.08 -4.59
C ALA A 90 2.32 -5.16 -4.42
N ASN A 91 3.25 -4.93 -3.50
CA ASN A 91 4.36 -5.83 -3.23
C ASN A 91 4.47 -6.11 -1.73
N LEU A 92 4.87 -7.33 -1.37
CA LEU A 92 5.21 -7.69 0.00
C LEU A 92 6.52 -7.00 0.37
N SER A 93 6.53 -6.37 1.54
CA SER A 93 7.73 -5.74 2.08
C SER A 93 7.84 -5.94 3.59
N HIS A 94 8.99 -5.58 4.13
CA HIS A 94 9.23 -5.58 5.58
C HIS A 94 9.66 -4.19 6.02
N LEU A 95 8.95 -3.65 7.00
CA LEU A 95 9.15 -2.33 7.59
C LEU A 95 9.92 -2.44 8.90
N ALA A 96 10.98 -1.65 9.06
CA ALA A 96 11.70 -1.51 10.32
C ALA A 96 11.88 -0.03 10.67
N LEU A 97 11.17 0.45 11.69
CA LEU A 97 11.24 1.84 12.16
C LEU A 97 12.22 2.00 13.33
N SER A 98 12.80 3.20 13.44
CA SER A 98 13.67 3.61 14.55
C SER A 98 13.45 5.09 14.88
N PRO A 99 12.73 5.43 15.96
CA PRO A 99 12.11 4.51 16.93
C PRO A 99 10.93 3.74 16.34
N LEU A 100 10.49 2.67 17.01
CA LEU A 100 9.24 1.98 16.65
C LEU A 100 8.05 2.94 16.80
N ALA A 101 7.03 2.74 15.97
CA ALA A 101 5.79 3.50 16.09
C ALA A 101 5.07 3.17 17.40
N VAL A 102 4.34 4.15 17.94
CA VAL A 102 3.60 4.00 19.20
C VAL A 102 2.38 3.08 19.02
N SER A 103 1.69 3.18 17.89
CA SER A 103 0.48 2.42 17.57
C SER A 103 0.54 1.80 16.17
N SER A 104 -0.03 0.60 16.04
CA SER A 104 -0.26 -0.17 14.81
C SER A 104 0.91 -0.37 13.84
N LEU A 105 0.92 0.35 12.72
CA LEU A 105 1.86 0.14 11.62
C LEU A 105 3.27 0.61 12.03
N GLY A 106 4.21 -0.33 12.07
CA GLY A 106 5.60 -0.08 12.48
C GLY A 106 5.85 -0.23 13.99
N GLN A 107 4.94 -0.85 14.74
CA GLN A 107 5.13 -1.19 16.15
C GLN A 107 6.14 -2.32 16.38
N THR A 108 6.35 -3.16 15.38
CA THR A 108 7.26 -4.30 15.47
C THR A 108 8.41 -4.15 14.47
N CYS A 109 9.58 -4.64 14.86
CA CYS A 109 10.73 -4.65 13.96
C CYS A 109 10.51 -5.65 12.82
N HIS A 110 10.81 -5.25 11.59
CA HIS A 110 10.61 -6.06 10.38
C HIS A 110 9.14 -6.50 10.18
N GLN A 111 8.20 -5.62 10.50
CA GLN A 111 6.78 -5.87 10.29
C GLN A 111 6.47 -6.13 8.81
N PRO A 112 5.79 -7.23 8.44
CA PRO A 112 5.35 -7.44 7.06
C PRO A 112 4.26 -6.43 6.69
N VAL A 113 4.41 -5.80 5.53
CA VAL A 113 3.53 -4.74 5.04
C VAL A 113 3.26 -4.92 3.55
N ALA A 114 2.15 -4.36 3.08
CA ALA A 114 1.87 -4.24 1.65
C ALA A 114 2.29 -2.84 1.18
N VAL A 115 3.19 -2.77 0.19
CA VAL A 115 3.61 -1.49 -0.39
C VAL A 115 3.00 -1.31 -1.76
N LYS A 116 2.35 -0.16 -1.96
CA LYS A 116 1.70 0.19 -3.21
C LYS A 116 2.47 1.30 -3.91
N ARG A 117 2.75 1.08 -5.19
CA ARG A 117 3.47 2.05 -6.03
C ARG A 117 2.72 2.33 -7.33
N PRO A 118 2.48 3.60 -7.68
CA PRO A 118 1.80 3.95 -8.92
C PRO A 118 2.61 3.56 -10.14
N TYR A 119 1.91 3.32 -11.24
CA TYR A 119 2.52 3.07 -12.54
C TYR A 119 1.61 3.56 -13.67
N TYR A 120 2.17 3.66 -14.86
CA TYR A 120 1.42 3.81 -16.09
C TYR A 120 1.84 2.76 -17.10
N ARG A 121 0.96 2.53 -18.07
CA ARG A 121 1.12 1.54 -19.12
C ARG A 121 1.61 2.19 -20.38
N VAL A 122 2.71 1.68 -20.94
CA VAL A 122 3.25 2.10 -22.23
C VAL A 122 3.14 0.93 -23.20
N LYS A 123 2.44 1.13 -24.33
CA LYS A 123 2.43 0.14 -25.42
C LYS A 123 3.75 0.20 -26.15
N ASP A 124 4.46 -0.92 -26.17
CA ASP A 124 5.62 -1.09 -27.04
C ASP A 124 5.14 -1.15 -28.49
N ARG A 125 5.63 -0.22 -29.32
CA ARG A 125 5.25 -0.11 -30.73
C ARG A 125 5.73 -1.29 -31.56
N THR A 126 6.77 -1.99 -31.12
CA THR A 126 7.41 -3.07 -31.87
C THR A 126 6.77 -4.42 -31.54
N SER A 127 6.56 -4.68 -30.25
CA SER A 127 6.07 -5.98 -29.78
C SER A 127 4.56 -6.02 -29.52
N GLY A 128 3.90 -4.86 -29.45
CA GLY A 128 2.48 -4.74 -29.08
C GLY A 128 2.20 -5.00 -27.59
N TYR A 129 3.20 -5.43 -26.81
CA TYR A 129 3.05 -5.66 -25.37
C TYR A 129 2.94 -4.35 -24.60
N THR A 130 2.23 -4.40 -23.48
CA THR A 130 2.07 -3.26 -22.59
C THR A 130 3.03 -3.40 -21.42
N ASN A 131 4.02 -2.51 -21.36
CA ASN A 131 5.00 -2.47 -20.29
C ASN A 131 4.53 -1.56 -19.15
N ILE A 132 4.83 -1.98 -17.92
CA ILE A 132 4.65 -1.16 -16.71
C ILE A 132 5.82 -0.18 -16.64
N THR A 133 5.53 1.11 -16.47
CA THR A 133 6.55 2.14 -16.27
C THR A 133 6.24 2.96 -15.01
N ARG A 134 7.28 3.30 -14.26
CA ARG A 134 7.17 4.12 -13.03
C ARG A 134 7.13 5.60 -13.38
N TYR A 135 6.39 6.36 -12.59
CA TYR A 135 6.38 7.81 -12.75
C TYR A 135 7.69 8.40 -12.22
N THR A 136 7.96 9.67 -12.56
CA THR A 136 9.06 10.39 -11.91
C THR A 136 8.76 10.56 -10.41
N PRO A 137 9.79 10.70 -9.55
CA PRO A 137 9.57 10.80 -8.10
C PRO A 137 8.54 11.87 -7.71
N ALA A 138 8.60 13.06 -8.32
CA ALA A 138 7.64 14.14 -8.07
C ALA A 138 6.19 13.76 -8.42
N LEU A 139 5.98 13.05 -9.52
CA LEU A 139 4.66 12.58 -9.93
C LEU A 139 4.18 11.39 -9.08
N GLU A 140 5.09 10.50 -8.67
CA GLU A 140 4.78 9.42 -7.72
C GLU A 140 4.32 10.00 -6.38
N THR A 141 5.10 10.91 -5.80
CA THR A 141 4.75 11.59 -4.54
C THR A 141 3.40 12.29 -4.63
N SER A 142 3.14 13.04 -5.71
CA SER A 142 1.84 13.71 -5.89
C SER A 142 0.67 12.72 -5.95
N LYS A 143 0.85 11.55 -6.57
CA LYS A 143 -0.19 10.51 -6.66
C LYS A 143 -0.41 9.82 -5.33
N ILE A 144 0.66 9.41 -4.66
CA ILE A 144 0.59 8.79 -3.34
C ILE A 144 -0.03 9.75 -2.33
N HIS A 145 0.32 11.04 -2.36
CA HIS A 145 -0.28 12.04 -1.49
C HIS A 145 -1.79 12.14 -1.67
N LYS A 146 -2.29 12.12 -2.91
CA LYS A 146 -3.74 12.08 -3.18
C LYS A 146 -4.39 10.83 -2.59
N ASP A 147 -3.77 9.67 -2.76
CA ASP A 147 -4.29 8.42 -2.21
C ASP A 147 -4.30 8.42 -0.68
N ALA A 148 -3.24 8.91 -0.06
CA ALA A 148 -3.13 9.05 1.38
C ALA A 148 -4.18 10.03 1.93
N ASN A 149 -4.47 11.12 1.22
CA ASN A 149 -5.53 12.03 1.59
C ASN A 149 -6.92 11.37 1.48
N VAL A 150 -7.16 10.55 0.45
CA VAL A 150 -8.40 9.76 0.36
C VAL A 150 -8.52 8.78 1.51
N HIS A 151 -7.44 8.08 1.87
CA HIS A 151 -7.41 7.15 3.01
C HIS A 151 -7.71 7.87 4.33
N TYR A 152 -7.08 9.02 4.55
CA TYR A 152 -7.29 9.90 5.70
C TYR A 152 -8.77 10.29 5.87
N TRP A 153 -9.40 10.78 4.79
CA TRP A 153 -10.83 11.15 4.80
C TRP A 153 -11.75 9.93 4.97
N ALA A 154 -11.43 8.81 4.32
CA ALA A 154 -12.20 7.57 4.43
C ALA A 154 -12.23 7.06 5.87
N HIS A 155 -11.09 7.09 6.57
CA HIS A 155 -11.02 6.71 7.98
C HIS A 155 -11.87 7.61 8.88
N ALA A 156 -11.80 8.94 8.67
CA ALA A 156 -12.59 9.91 9.42
C ALA A 156 -14.11 9.74 9.21
N LEU A 157 -14.54 9.51 7.97
CA LEU A 157 -15.94 9.27 7.62
C LEU A 157 -16.47 7.96 8.24
N LEU A 158 -15.69 6.88 8.18
CA LEU A 158 -16.08 5.60 8.77
C LEU A 158 -16.18 5.69 10.30
N SER A 159 -15.22 6.36 10.93
CA SER A 159 -15.24 6.62 12.37
C SER A 159 -16.47 7.46 12.78
N SER A 160 -16.82 8.48 12.00
CA SER A 160 -18.04 9.27 12.21
C SER A 160 -19.31 8.41 12.07
N THR A 161 -19.34 7.52 11.09
CA THR A 161 -20.46 6.59 10.86
C THR A 161 -20.67 5.69 12.07
N TYR A 162 -19.60 5.08 12.59
CA TYR A 162 -19.71 4.25 13.80
C TYR A 162 -20.01 5.05 15.07
N ALA A 163 -19.53 6.29 15.19
CA ALA A 163 -19.92 7.16 16.30
C ALA A 163 -21.42 7.45 16.28
N PHE A 164 -22.01 7.70 15.10
CA PHE A 164 -23.45 7.85 14.93
C PHE A 164 -24.21 6.57 15.30
N ILE A 165 -23.80 5.41 14.76
CA ILE A 165 -24.42 4.11 15.07
C ILE A 165 -24.38 3.85 16.58
N ASN A 166 -23.21 4.00 17.21
CA ASN A 166 -23.06 3.77 18.65
C ASN A 166 -23.96 4.68 19.49
N ARG A 167 -24.10 5.94 19.08
CA ARG A 167 -25.03 6.87 19.73
C ARG A 167 -26.47 6.42 19.57
N ALA A 168 -26.90 6.04 18.37
CA ALA A 168 -28.25 5.54 18.12
C ALA A 168 -28.56 4.30 18.97
N LEU A 169 -27.63 3.33 19.02
CA LEU A 169 -27.75 2.14 19.86
C LEU A 169 -27.88 2.48 21.34
N SER A 170 -27.09 3.45 21.85
CA SER A 170 -27.15 3.87 23.27
C SER A 170 -28.48 4.53 23.66
N MET A 171 -29.23 5.04 22.69
CA MET A 171 -30.54 5.69 22.91
C MET A 171 -31.71 4.71 22.67
N SER A 172 -31.44 3.52 22.14
CA SER A 172 -32.47 2.51 21.88
C SER A 172 -32.77 1.69 23.13
N SER A 173 -34.05 1.43 23.38
CA SER A 173 -34.48 0.46 24.40
C SER A 173 -34.41 -0.99 23.93
N GLU A 174 -34.30 -1.21 22.62
CA GLU A 174 -34.27 -2.53 21.98
C GLU A 174 -32.92 -2.76 21.28
N PRO A 175 -32.40 -4.00 21.28
CA PRO A 175 -31.19 -4.33 20.52
C PRO A 175 -31.45 -4.23 19.01
N PRO A 176 -30.40 -4.05 18.18
CA PRO A 176 -30.57 -4.04 16.73
C PRO A 176 -31.08 -5.40 16.24
N PRO A 177 -31.90 -5.44 15.18
CA PRO A 177 -32.49 -6.68 14.66
C PRO A 177 -31.46 -7.59 13.95
N PHE A 178 -30.24 -7.11 13.76
CA PHE A 178 -29.11 -7.84 13.18
C PHE A 178 -27.80 -7.40 13.82
N GLU A 179 -26.76 -8.22 13.66
CA GLU A 179 -25.41 -7.86 14.08
C GLU A 179 -24.83 -6.80 13.13
N ILE A 180 -24.41 -5.67 13.69
CA ILE A 180 -23.80 -4.59 12.90
C ILE A 180 -22.31 -4.90 12.73
N PRO A 181 -21.82 -5.14 11.50
CA PRO A 181 -20.41 -5.40 11.26
C PRO A 181 -19.53 -4.25 11.76
N ARG A 182 -18.36 -4.58 12.31
CA ARG A 182 -17.32 -3.62 12.72
C ARG A 182 -16.17 -3.66 11.72
N VAL A 183 -16.30 -2.86 10.67
CA VAL A 183 -15.28 -2.73 9.63
C VAL A 183 -14.33 -1.59 9.97
N CYS A 184 -13.10 -1.68 9.48
CA CYS A 184 -12.11 -0.61 9.56
C CYS A 184 -11.33 -0.54 8.24
N PHE A 185 -10.71 0.60 8.00
CA PHE A 185 -9.62 0.68 7.03
C PHE A 185 -8.34 0.21 7.73
N VAL A 186 -7.47 -0.47 7.00
CA VAL A 186 -6.12 -0.81 7.49
C VAL A 186 -5.34 0.45 7.83
N ASP A 187 -4.44 0.35 8.80
CA ASP A 187 -3.51 1.45 9.05
C ASP A 187 -2.53 1.59 7.88
N ALA A 188 -2.20 2.85 7.58
CA ALA A 188 -1.42 3.18 6.41
C ALA A 188 -0.47 4.35 6.66
N ALA A 189 0.57 4.43 5.85
CA ALA A 189 1.58 5.46 5.89
C ALA A 189 2.04 5.82 4.48
N VAL A 190 2.58 7.04 4.34
CA VAL A 190 3.36 7.43 3.18
C VAL A 190 4.83 7.26 3.50
N GLU A 191 5.54 6.57 2.63
CA GLU A 191 6.98 6.40 2.74
C GLU A 191 7.68 7.10 1.58
N ILE A 192 8.67 7.92 1.93
CA ILE A 192 9.52 8.61 0.97
C ILE A 192 10.91 7.99 1.06
N THR A 193 11.40 7.50 -0.08
CA THR A 193 12.71 6.86 -0.15
C THR A 193 13.72 7.78 -0.79
N HIS A 194 14.94 7.65 -0.30
CA HIS A 194 16.00 8.60 -0.58
C HIS A 194 17.14 7.90 -1.31
N SER A 195 17.52 8.43 -2.46
CA SER A 195 18.80 8.05 -3.07
C SER A 195 19.94 8.67 -2.28
N GLU A 196 21.02 7.92 -2.09
CA GLU A 196 22.23 8.48 -1.51
C GLU A 196 22.78 9.53 -2.47
N GLY A 197 22.83 10.78 -2.01
CA GLY A 197 23.51 11.83 -2.75
C GLY A 197 24.99 11.46 -2.92
N THR A 198 25.52 11.61 -4.14
CA THR A 198 26.97 11.65 -4.36
C THR A 198 27.54 12.69 -3.43
N THR A 199 28.52 12.30 -2.60
CA THR A 199 29.18 13.25 -1.69
C THR A 199 29.97 14.25 -2.54
N VAL A 200 29.38 15.38 -2.89
CA VAL A 200 30.12 16.50 -3.45
C VAL A 200 30.80 17.18 -2.26
N GLN A 201 32.12 17.08 -2.15
CA GLN A 201 32.89 17.88 -1.21
C GLN A 201 32.74 19.36 -1.61
N ALA A 202 31.75 20.05 -1.04
CA ALA A 202 31.78 21.51 -0.99
C ALA A 202 32.94 21.92 -0.08
N ARG A 203 33.75 22.89 -0.53
CA ARG A 203 34.94 23.41 0.19
C ARG A 203 34.62 24.07 1.54
N SER A 204 33.36 24.09 1.99
CA SER A 204 32.89 24.92 3.12
C SER A 204 31.99 24.19 4.15
N GLY A 205 32.10 22.87 4.30
CA GLY A 205 31.30 22.10 5.25
C GLY A 205 30.09 21.44 4.59
N LYS A 206 29.88 20.17 4.92
CA LYS A 206 29.12 19.19 4.13
C LYS A 206 27.61 19.42 4.21
N THR A 207 26.95 19.70 3.09
CA THR A 207 25.49 19.52 2.93
C THR A 207 25.26 18.31 2.04
N LYS A 208 24.77 17.20 2.61
CA LYS A 208 24.35 16.03 1.83
C LYS A 208 22.96 16.34 1.26
N TYR A 209 22.85 16.52 -0.05
CA TYR A 209 21.53 16.55 -0.71
C TYR A 209 21.14 15.12 -1.04
N SER A 210 20.16 14.58 -0.34
CA SER A 210 19.51 13.34 -0.79
C SER A 210 18.38 13.71 -1.75
N THR A 211 18.34 13.05 -2.91
CA THR A 211 17.23 13.19 -3.86
C THR A 211 16.20 12.10 -3.62
N VAL A 212 14.91 12.48 -3.55
CA VAL A 212 13.79 11.53 -3.48
C VAL A 212 13.85 10.58 -4.67
N ARG A 213 13.79 9.28 -4.38
CA ARG A 213 13.93 8.20 -5.35
C ARG A 213 12.59 7.58 -5.73
N SER A 214 11.79 7.25 -4.72
CA SER A 214 10.46 6.65 -4.88
C SER A 214 9.58 7.08 -3.72
N CYS A 215 8.26 7.02 -3.93
CA CYS A 215 7.27 7.20 -2.87
C CYS A 215 6.27 6.05 -2.89
N TYR A 216 5.95 5.52 -1.72
CA TYR A 216 5.05 4.38 -1.54
C TYR A 216 3.89 4.75 -0.62
N LEU A 217 2.73 4.16 -0.88
CA LEU A 217 1.69 4.01 0.14
C LEU A 217 1.91 2.65 0.79
N VAL A 218 2.11 2.62 2.09
CA VAL A 218 2.36 1.41 2.86
C VAL A 218 1.15 1.14 3.72
N GLU A 219 0.67 -0.10 3.71
CA GLU A 219 -0.51 -0.55 4.44
C GLU A 219 -0.16 -1.78 5.28
N GLU A 220 -0.88 -1.96 6.38
CA GLU A 220 -0.87 -3.24 7.10
C GLU A 220 -1.20 -4.39 6.14
N LEU A 221 -0.41 -5.47 6.23
CA LEU A 221 -0.67 -6.66 5.46
C LEU A 221 -1.86 -7.41 6.05
N ILE A 222 -2.97 -7.47 5.31
CA ILE A 222 -4.09 -8.34 5.64
C ILE A 222 -3.65 -9.78 5.40
N LYS A 223 -3.60 -10.57 6.47
CA LYS A 223 -3.38 -12.02 6.38
C LYS A 223 -4.69 -12.65 5.94
N VAL A 224 -4.74 -13.07 4.69
CA VAL A 224 -5.82 -13.91 4.18
C VAL A 224 -5.34 -15.35 4.34
N ASP A 225 -6.19 -16.22 4.89
CA ASP A 225 -5.86 -17.65 4.96
C ASP A 225 -5.61 -18.19 3.55
N THR A 226 -4.77 -19.21 3.41
CA THR A 226 -4.27 -19.65 2.09
C THR A 226 -5.36 -20.12 1.12
N GLU A 227 -6.57 -20.37 1.62
CA GLU A 227 -7.75 -20.81 0.87
C GLU A 227 -8.72 -19.66 0.56
N GLU A 228 -8.52 -18.46 1.13
CA GLU A 228 -9.40 -17.31 0.95
C GLU A 228 -8.77 -16.29 -0.01
N GLU A 229 -9.60 -15.64 -0.82
CA GLU A 229 -9.17 -14.56 -1.71
C GLU A 229 -9.60 -13.20 -1.15
N PHE A 230 -8.82 -12.15 -1.44
CA PHE A 230 -9.26 -10.79 -1.14
C PHE A 230 -10.52 -10.45 -1.94
N VAL A 231 -11.65 -10.27 -1.25
CA VAL A 231 -12.94 -9.98 -1.87
C VAL A 231 -13.16 -8.49 -2.02
N LYS A 232 -13.52 -8.06 -3.23
CA LYS A 232 -13.98 -6.70 -3.49
C LYS A 232 -15.51 -6.65 -3.49
N TYR A 233 -16.10 -6.13 -2.42
CA TYR A 233 -17.56 -6.07 -2.26
C TYR A 233 -18.24 -5.01 -3.15
N ILE A 234 -17.64 -3.82 -3.31
CA ILE A 234 -18.20 -2.74 -4.13
C ILE A 234 -17.23 -2.34 -5.24
N HIS A 235 -17.71 -2.28 -6.49
CA HIS A 235 -16.92 -1.88 -7.64
C HIS A 235 -17.29 -0.46 -8.12
N ASN A 236 -16.29 0.42 -8.26
CA ASN A 236 -16.47 1.83 -8.68
C ASN A 236 -17.17 2.03 -10.04
N SER A 237 -17.32 0.98 -10.84
CA SER A 237 -17.92 1.03 -12.19
C SER A 237 -19.02 0.02 -12.39
N ASP A 238 -19.35 -0.76 -11.36
CA ASP A 238 -20.34 -1.83 -11.47
C ASP A 238 -21.10 -1.95 -10.15
N ALA A 239 -22.38 -1.56 -10.19
CA ALA A 239 -23.33 -1.90 -9.15
C ALA A 239 -23.71 -3.37 -9.37
N LYS A 240 -22.79 -4.29 -9.07
CA LYS A 240 -23.13 -5.71 -9.09
C LYS A 240 -24.34 -5.92 -8.19
N PRO A 241 -25.31 -6.77 -8.60
CA PRO A 241 -26.42 -7.10 -7.72
C PRO A 241 -25.87 -7.67 -6.40
N LEU A 242 -26.61 -7.41 -5.32
CA LEU A 242 -26.40 -8.05 -4.02
C LEU A 242 -26.12 -9.56 -4.25
N PRO A 243 -25.16 -10.16 -3.51
CA PRO A 243 -24.95 -11.59 -3.57
C PRO A 243 -26.24 -12.34 -3.17
N ASP A 244 -26.27 -13.65 -3.40
CA ASP A 244 -27.39 -14.47 -2.95
C ASP A 244 -27.56 -14.32 -1.41
N PRO A 245 -28.77 -14.21 -0.86
CA PRO A 245 -28.99 -14.23 0.59
C PRO A 245 -28.34 -15.41 1.33
N ASP A 246 -28.10 -16.53 0.64
CA ASP A 246 -27.39 -17.69 1.17
C ASP A 246 -25.85 -17.55 1.14
N ASP A 247 -25.30 -16.48 0.55
CA ASP A 247 -23.87 -16.18 0.53
C ASP A 247 -23.39 -15.76 1.93
N PRO A 248 -22.32 -16.37 2.50
CA PRO A 248 -21.78 -16.00 3.80
C PRO A 248 -21.39 -14.52 3.94
N HIS A 249 -21.07 -13.84 2.83
CA HIS A 249 -20.74 -12.43 2.79
C HIS A 249 -21.95 -11.51 2.62
N PHE A 250 -23.15 -12.05 2.38
CA PHE A 250 -24.37 -11.26 2.18
C PHE A 250 -24.60 -10.21 3.26
N PRO A 251 -24.51 -10.53 4.58
CA PRO A 251 -24.75 -9.52 5.62
C PRO A 251 -23.79 -8.33 5.55
N LEU A 252 -22.54 -8.58 5.14
CA LEU A 252 -21.53 -7.54 5.02
C LEU A 252 -21.74 -6.67 3.79
N VAL A 253 -22.12 -7.26 2.65
CA VAL A 253 -22.46 -6.50 1.43
C VAL A 253 -23.72 -5.68 1.64
N ASP A 254 -24.75 -6.27 2.24
CA ASP A 254 -26.00 -5.60 2.56
C ASP A 254 -25.75 -4.37 3.45
N PHE A 255 -24.93 -4.54 4.50
CA PHE A 255 -24.49 -3.43 5.34
C PHE A 255 -23.83 -2.31 4.54
N PHE A 256 -22.89 -2.61 3.63
CA PHE A 256 -22.19 -1.58 2.86
C PHE A 256 -23.05 -0.82 1.85
N ILE A 257 -24.19 -1.37 1.40
CA ILE A 257 -25.07 -0.72 0.43
C ILE A 257 -26.07 0.22 1.11
N PHE A 258 -26.48 -0.07 2.34
CA PHE A 258 -27.51 0.68 3.06
C PHE A 258 -26.98 1.74 4.03
N THR A 259 -25.68 1.76 4.33
CA THR A 259 -25.00 2.82 5.11
C THR A 259 -24.34 3.86 4.23
#